data_AF-Q0AXR3-F1
#
_entry.id   AF-Q0AXR3-F1
#
_cell.length_a   1.000
_cell.length_b   1.000
_cell.length_c   1.000
_cell.angle_alpha   90.00
_cell.angle_beta   90.00
_cell.angle_gamma   90.00
#
_symmetry.space_group_name_H-M   'P 1'
#
loop_
_entity.id
_entity.type
_entity.pdbx_description
1 polymer ?
#
loop_
_entity_poly.entity_id
_entity_poly.type
_entity_poly.pdbx_seq_one_letter_code
_entity_poly.pdbx_strand_id
1 'polypeptide(L)' 'MRQYEVIITPAAENDLREIFMYIATELFEPQTAINLCNRLEQEILKLDTLPERHALYKKEPW' A
#
# COMPACT_ATOMS: atom_id res chain seq x y z
N MET A 1 -11.78 -14.17 -16.18
CA MET A 1 -10.52 -13.96 -15.44
C MET A 1 -10.73 -14.47 -14.02
N ARG A 2 -9.72 -15.04 -13.37
CA ARG A 2 -9.82 -15.36 -11.94
C ARG A 2 -9.69 -14.06 -11.16
N GLN A 3 -10.54 -13.88 -10.15
CA GLN A 3 -10.46 -12.76 -9.22
C GLN A 3 -10.07 -13.31 -7.86
N TYR A 4 -9.12 -12.66 -7.22
CA TYR A 4 -8.54 -12.98 -5.93
C TYR A 4 -9.04 -11.95 -4.91
N GLU A 5 -9.27 -12.40 -3.69
CA GLU A 5 -9.52 -11.50 -2.57
C GLU A 5 -8.19 -10.89 -2.12
N VAL A 6 -8.15 -9.56 -2.01
CA VAL A 6 -6.99 -8.84 -1.47
C VAL A 6 -7.27 -8.58 0.02
N ILE A 7 -6.45 -9.18 0.88
CA ILE A 7 -6.55 -9.03 2.33
C ILE A 7 -5.42 -8.13 2.81
N ILE A 8 -5.76 -7.03 3.47
CA ILE A 8 -4.80 -6.15 4.14
C ILE A 8 -4.58 -6.66 5.56
N THR A 9 -3.33 -6.90 5.94
CA THR A 9 -3.00 -7.31 7.31
C THR A 9 -3.04 -6.10 8.25
N PRO A 10 -3.27 -6.29 9.56
CA PRO A 10 -3.23 -5.19 10.52
C PRO A 10 -1.88 -4.46 10.55
N ALA A 11 -0.78 -5.17 10.29
CA ALA A 11 0.55 -4.56 10.16
C ALA A 11 0.62 -3.62 8.95
N ALA A 12 0.19 -4.08 7.77
CA ALA A 12 0.19 -3.26 6.56
C ALA A 12 -0.76 -2.04 6.67
N GLU A 13 -1.89 -2.19 7.38
CA GLU A 13 -2.76 -1.04 7.67
C GLU A 13 -2.06 -0.01 8.57
N ASN A 14 -1.31 -0.46 9.58
CA ASN A 14 -0.51 0.42 10.41
C ASN A 14 0.60 1.12 9.62
N ASP A 15 1.30 0.39 8.74
CA ASP A 15 2.32 0.96 7.86
C ASP A 15 1.76 2.09 6.99
N LEU A 16 0.59 1.89 6.38
CA LEU A 16 -0.10 2.92 5.61
C LEU A 16 -0.47 4.15 6.45
N ARG A 17 -0.91 3.93 7.70
CA ARG A 17 -1.23 5.01 8.64
C ARG A 17 0.01 5.79 9.06
N GLU A 18 1.12 5.12 9.33
CA GLU A 18 2.38 5.76 9.71
C GLU A 18 2.96 6.59 8.56
N ILE A 19 2.95 6.05 7.33
CA ILE A 19 3.33 6.80 6.12
C ILE A 19 2.48 8.07 5.98
N PHE A 20 1.15 7.94 6.12
CA PHE A 20 0.25 9.07 6.04
C PHE A 20 0.58 10.12 7.11
N MET A 21 0.70 9.68 8.37
CA MET A 21 0.94 10.57 9.50
C MET A 21 2.27 11.31 9.35
N TYR A 22 3.35 10.60 9.03
CA TYR A 22 4.66 11.19 8.80
C TYR A 22 4.60 12.34 7.78
N ILE A 23 4.00 12.08 6.61
CA ILE A 23 3.93 13.09 5.55
C ILE A 23 2.99 14.24 5.95
N ALA A 24 1.83 13.94 6.55
CA ALA A 24 0.84 14.96 6.89
C ALA A 24 1.26 15.85 8.06
N THR A 25 1.93 15.29 9.08
CA THR A 25 2.18 15.98 10.36
C THR A 25 3.64 16.35 10.60
N GLU A 26 4.60 15.57 10.10
CA GLU A 26 6.02 15.90 10.26
C GLU A 26 6.54 16.70 9.06
N LEU A 27 6.11 16.34 7.84
CA LEU A 27 6.46 17.09 6.63
C LEU A 27 5.48 18.22 6.30
N PHE A 28 4.34 18.29 7.00
CA PHE A 28 3.28 19.27 6.78
C PHE A 28 2.69 19.26 5.35
N GLU A 29 2.65 18.08 4.72
CA GLU A 29 2.26 17.89 3.33
C GLU A 29 0.98 17.00 3.21
N PRO A 30 -0.17 17.40 3.79
CA PRO A 30 -1.35 16.54 3.90
C PRO A 30 -1.95 16.12 2.55
N GLN A 31 -1.91 17.00 1.54
CA GLN A 31 -2.38 16.65 0.20
C GLN A 31 -1.49 15.59 -0.45
N THR A 32 -0.19 15.67 -0.23
CA THR A 32 0.77 14.67 -0.70
C THR A 32 0.53 13.33 -0.02
N ALA A 33 0.26 13.32 1.29
CA ALA A 33 -0.09 12.11 2.03
C ALA A 33 -1.34 11.43 1.47
N ILE A 34 -2.42 12.20 1.23
CA ILE A 34 -3.67 11.71 0.62
C ILE A 34 -3.38 11.10 -0.76
N ASN A 35 -2.65 11.81 -1.62
CA ASN A 35 -2.35 11.37 -2.97
C ASN A 35 -1.53 10.07 -2.98
N LEU A 36 -0.57 9.93 -2.05
CA LEU A 36 0.24 8.74 -1.93
C LEU A 36 -0.60 7.54 -1.46
N CYS A 37 -1.40 7.69 -0.40
CA CYS A 37 -2.26 6.62 0.12
C CYS A 37 -3.28 6.16 -0.94
N ASN A 38 -3.94 7.08 -1.64
CA ASN A 38 -4.87 6.75 -2.72
C ASN A 38 -4.19 5.92 -3.82
N ARG A 39 -2.96 6.30 -4.20
CA ARG A 39 -2.20 5.57 -5.21
C ARG A 39 -1.80 4.18 -4.72
N LEU A 40 -1.36 4.04 -3.47
CA LEU A 40 -1.02 2.73 -2.89
C LEU A 40 -2.25 1.81 -2.87
N GLU A 41 -3.39 2.31 -2.39
CA GLU A 41 -4.64 1.55 -2.37
C GLU A 41 -5.05 1.08 -3.78
N GLN A 42 -5.00 1.97 -4.77
CA GLN A 42 -5.31 1.64 -6.16
C GLN A 42 -4.37 0.57 -6.75
N GLU A 43 -3.06 0.62 -6.46
CA GLU A 43 -2.11 -0.38 -6.95
C GLU A 43 -2.29 -1.73 -6.22
N ILE A 44 -2.58 -1.71 -4.91
CA ILE A 44 -2.84 -2.93 -4.13
C ILE A 44 -4.10 -3.63 -4.64
N LEU A 45 -5.18 -2.90 -4.92
CA LEU A 45 -6.43 -3.47 -5.41
C LEU A 45 -6.28 -4.13 -6.79
N LYS A 46 -5.35 -3.69 -7.64
CA LYS A 46 -5.08 -4.32 -8.95
C LYS A 46 -4.48 -5.73 -8.85
N LEU A 47 -4.05 -6.16 -7.66
CA LEU A 47 -3.58 -7.52 -7.42
C LEU A 47 -4.73 -8.53 -7.39
N ASP A 48 -5.99 -8.08 -7.33
CA ASP A 48 -7.18 -8.92 -7.40
C ASP A 48 -7.27 -9.72 -8.71
N THR A 49 -6.66 -9.25 -9.79
CA THR A 49 -6.76 -9.85 -11.13
C THR A 49 -5.40 -10.30 -11.67
N LEU A 50 -4.30 -9.73 -11.18
CA LEU A 50 -2.93 -10.12 -11.54
C LEU A 50 -2.01 -10.12 -10.31
N PRO A 51 -2.13 -11.12 -9.42
CA PRO A 51 -1.40 -11.15 -8.15
C PRO A 51 0.13 -11.25 -8.33
N GLU A 52 0.59 -11.83 -9.44
CA GLU A 52 2.02 -11.99 -9.77
C GLU A 52 2.53 -10.88 -10.71
N ARG A 53 1.88 -9.70 -10.71
CA ARG A 53 2.28 -8.55 -11.54
C ARG A 53 3.71 -8.06 -11.22
N HIS A 54 4.17 -8.27 -9.99
CA HIS A 54 5.49 -7.86 -9.52
C HIS A 54 6.36 -9.08 -9.24
N ALA A 55 7.67 -8.93 -9.45
CA ALA A 55 8.62 -9.98 -9.12
C ALA A 55 8.65 -10.24 -7.61
N LEU A 56 8.69 -11.52 -7.23
CA LEU A 56 8.84 -11.92 -5.84
C LEU A 56 10.18 -11.40 -5.28
N TYR A 57 10.09 -10.68 -4.16
CA TYR A 57 11.27 -10.24 -3.43
C TYR A 57 11.94 -11.45 -2.75
N LYS A 58 13.26 -11.57 -2.88
CA LYS A 58 14.01 -12.80 -2.54
C LYS A 58 14.73 -12.75 -1.18
N LYS A 59 14.70 -11.63 -0.46
CA LYS A 59 15.45 -11.44 0.79
C LYS A 59 14.49 -11.13 1.94
N GLU A 60 14.79 -11.66 3.11
CA GLU A 60 14.15 -11.31 4.39
C GLU A 60 15.12 -10.51 5.28
N PRO A 61 14.63 -9.71 6.24
CA PRO A 61 13.22 -9.41 6.52
C PRO A 61 12.65 -8.36 5.55
N TRP A 62 11.33 -8.43 5.32
CA TRP A 62 10.55 -7.40 4.63
C TRP A 62 10.26 -6.22 5.55
#